data_AF-A0A835PFZ2-F1
#
_entry.id   AF-A0A835PFZ2-F1
#
_cell.length_a   1.000
_cell.length_b   1.000
_cell.length_c   1.000
_cell.angle_alpha   90.00
_cell.angle_beta   90.00
_cell.angle_gamma   90.00
#
_symmetry.space_group_name_H-M   'P 1'
#
loop_
_entity.id
_entity.type
_entity.pdbx_description
1 polymer ?
#
loop_
_entity_poly.entity_id
_entity_poly.type
_entity_poly.pdbx_seq_one_letter_code
_entity_poly.pdbx_strand_id
1 'polypeptide(L)'
;MPLGQRAGDRGDSRYCGVETEFSNEMPEVLNHNLAGGFDFVLAPLIDPSHRPSISMDSGDGFVLPVAASDLIVNPAQWSSHVVGKISSWIDLDSDDEKLRLESETALKQEISWASHLSIQVCFIYRQQPLEVPILLQPPT
;
A
#
# COMPACT_ATOMS: atom_id res chain seq x y z
N MET A 1 -21.95 5.14 4.03
CA MET A 1 -22.31 3.74 3.73
C MET A 1 -22.05 2.93 4.99
N PRO A 2 -23.05 2.29 5.61
CA PRO A 2 -22.80 1.39 6.73
C PRO A 2 -22.22 0.07 6.19
N LEU A 3 -21.03 -0.31 6.64
CA LEU A 3 -20.37 -1.55 6.26
C LEU A 3 -21.13 -2.75 6.87
N GLY A 4 -21.18 -3.85 6.11
CA GLY A 4 -22.15 -4.94 6.24
C GLY A 4 -22.28 -5.53 7.63
N GLN A 5 -23.47 -5.36 8.22
CA GLN A 5 -23.88 -6.10 9.40
C GLN A 5 -24.34 -7.50 8.96
N ARG A 6 -23.53 -8.53 9.24
CA ARG A 6 -23.93 -9.92 9.03
C ARG A 6 -25.04 -10.28 10.02
N ALA A 7 -26.17 -10.76 9.52
CA ALA A 7 -27.31 -11.16 10.34
C ALA A 7 -26.94 -12.38 11.20
N GLY A 8 -26.65 -12.15 12.49
CA GLY A 8 -26.30 -13.19 13.46
C GLY A 8 -25.22 -12.79 14.47
N ASP A 9 -24.44 -11.74 14.20
CA ASP A 9 -23.38 -11.32 15.10
C ASP A 9 -23.90 -10.51 16.29
N ARG A 10 -23.79 -11.11 17.49
CA ARG A 10 -23.90 -10.37 18.75
C ARG A 10 -22.63 -9.53 18.91
N GLY A 11 -22.74 -8.25 18.56
CA GLY A 11 -21.91 -7.14 19.07
C GLY A 11 -20.44 -7.42 19.32
N ASP A 12 -19.62 -7.32 18.26
CA ASP A 12 -18.24 -6.81 18.23
C ASP A 12 -17.61 -7.25 16.90
N SER A 13 -18.00 -6.61 15.79
CA SER A 13 -17.41 -6.87 14.48
C SER A 13 -15.98 -6.30 14.46
N ARG A 14 -15.01 -7.13 14.82
CA ARG A 14 -13.58 -6.80 14.75
C ARG A 14 -13.11 -7.03 13.32
N TYR A 15 -12.97 -5.95 12.54
CA TYR A 15 -12.35 -6.04 11.22
C TYR A 15 -10.90 -6.47 11.36
N CYS A 16 -10.50 -7.50 10.62
CA CYS A 16 -9.13 -7.98 10.57
C CYS A 16 -8.65 -8.00 9.12
N GLY A 17 -7.43 -7.49 8.92
CA GLY A 17 -6.78 -7.54 7.63
C GLY A 17 -5.42 -8.20 7.73
N VAL A 18 -4.93 -8.66 6.59
CA VAL A 18 -3.65 -9.34 6.47
C VAL A 18 -2.75 -8.59 5.50
N GLU A 19 -1.49 -8.43 5.88
CA GLU A 19 -0.46 -7.85 5.02
C GLU A 19 0.07 -8.92 4.06
N THR A 20 0.23 -8.52 2.80
CA THR A 20 0.68 -9.39 1.71
C THR A 20 1.81 -8.72 0.95
N GLU A 21 2.63 -9.53 0.29
CA GLU A 21 3.68 -9.05 -0.62
C GLU A 21 3.08 -8.67 -1.98
N PHE A 22 3.88 -7.98 -2.80
CA PHE A 22 3.50 -7.67 -4.18
C PHE A 22 3.24 -8.95 -4.98
N SER A 23 2.08 -9.01 -5.64
CA SER A 23 1.68 -10.14 -6.48
C SER A 23 0.93 -9.65 -7.71
N ASN A 24 1.21 -10.26 -8.86
CA ASN A 24 0.45 -10.04 -10.09
C ASN A 24 -0.87 -10.82 -10.12
N GLU A 25 -1.04 -11.78 -9.21
CA GLU A 25 -2.19 -12.69 -9.12
C GLU A 25 -3.10 -12.31 -7.95
N MET A 26 -3.49 -11.02 -7.89
CA MET A 26 -4.36 -10.49 -6.83
C MET A 26 -5.67 -11.25 -6.61
N PRO A 27 -6.33 -11.85 -7.63
CA PRO A 27 -7.52 -12.68 -7.40
C PRO A 27 -7.26 -13.87 -6.50
N GLU A 28 -6.12 -14.53 -6.66
CA GLU A 28 -5.77 -15.71 -5.86
C GLU A 28 -5.42 -15.30 -4.43
N VAL A 29 -4.66 -14.20 -4.27
CA VAL A 29 -4.35 -13.61 -2.97
C VAL A 29 -5.63 -13.23 -2.24
N LEU A 30 -6.58 -12.56 -2.90
CA LEU A 30 -7.86 -12.20 -2.31
C LEU A 30 -8.66 -13.44 -1.94
N ASN A 31 -8.84 -14.40 -2.85
CA ASN A 31 -9.61 -15.62 -2.57
C ASN A 31 -9.03 -16.42 -1.41
N HIS A 32 -7.71 -16.56 -1.34
CA HIS A 32 -7.02 -17.26 -0.26
C HIS A 32 -7.25 -16.59 1.10
N ASN A 33 -7.07 -15.28 1.18
CA ASN A 33 -7.19 -14.54 2.44
C ASN A 33 -8.64 -14.37 2.90
N LEU A 34 -9.58 -14.15 1.98
CA LEU A 34 -11.01 -14.08 2.30
C LEU A 34 -11.53 -15.46 2.76
N ALA A 35 -11.06 -16.56 2.16
CA ALA A 35 -11.37 -17.92 2.64
C ALA A 35 -10.76 -18.20 4.03
N GLY A 36 -9.63 -17.56 4.35
CA GLY A 36 -9.00 -17.59 5.67
C GLY A 36 -9.74 -16.80 6.75
N GLY A 37 -10.78 -16.04 6.39
CA GLY A 37 -11.60 -15.26 7.33
C GLY A 37 -11.14 -13.82 7.54
N PHE A 38 -10.20 -13.32 6.73
CA PHE A 38 -9.82 -11.91 6.75
C PHE A 38 -10.84 -11.05 6.00
N ASP A 39 -11.04 -9.82 6.45
CA ASP A 39 -11.98 -8.87 5.84
C ASP A 39 -11.35 -8.05 4.71
N PHE A 40 -10.04 -7.81 4.78
CA PHE A 40 -9.30 -7.06 3.76
C PHE A 40 -7.84 -7.49 3.69
N VAL A 41 -7.17 -7.14 2.59
CA VAL A 41 -5.74 -7.34 2.39
C VAL A 41 -5.04 -5.99 2.26
N LEU A 42 -3.89 -5.86 2.90
CA LEU A 42 -2.94 -4.78 2.70
C LEU A 42 -1.90 -5.27 1.68
N ALA A 43 -1.86 -4.67 0.50
CA ALA A 43 -1.02 -5.13 -0.60
C ALA A 43 -0.33 -3.97 -1.33
N PRO A 44 0.95 -4.11 -1.73
CA PRO A 44 1.59 -3.17 -2.63
C PRO A 44 0.86 -3.16 -3.99
N LEU A 45 0.53 -1.98 -4.51
CA LEU A 45 -0.18 -1.83 -5.79
C LEU A 45 0.77 -1.67 -6.98
N ILE A 46 1.99 -1.25 -6.68
CA ILE A 46 3.11 -1.04 -7.59
C ILE A 46 4.25 -1.93 -7.09
N ASP A 47 5.11 -2.38 -8.00
CA ASP A 47 6.30 -3.15 -7.63
C ASP A 47 7.16 -2.32 -6.66
N PRO A 48 7.42 -2.80 -5.43
CA PRO A 48 8.24 -2.08 -4.45
C PRO A 48 9.68 -1.81 -4.91
N SER A 49 10.15 -2.53 -5.93
CA SER A 49 11.48 -2.34 -6.54
C SER A 49 11.47 -1.33 -7.68
N HIS A 50 10.29 -0.85 -8.10
CA HIS A 50 10.17 0.14 -9.16
C HIS A 50 10.80 1.46 -8.72
N ARG A 51 11.87 1.88 -9.42
CA ARG A 51 12.47 3.20 -9.26
C ARG A 51 12.43 3.97 -10.59
N PRO A 52 11.90 5.20 -10.60
CA PRO A 52 11.84 6.01 -11.82
C PRO A 52 13.20 6.18 -12.50
N SER A 53 14.29 6.35 -11.74
CA SER A 53 15.65 6.51 -12.29
C SER A 53 16.20 5.27 -12.99
N ILE A 54 15.89 4.06 -12.50
CA ILE A 54 16.33 2.80 -13.12
C ILE A 54 15.68 2.61 -14.50
N SER A 55 14.43 3.07 -14.64
CA SER A 55 13.69 2.96 -15.91
C SER A 55 14.23 3.89 -17.02
N MET A 56 14.96 4.94 -16.66
CA MET A 56 15.57 5.88 -17.62
C MET A 56 17.00 5.51 -18.02
N ASP A 57 17.79 4.90 -17.13
CA ASP A 57 19.19 4.53 -17.40
C ASP A 57 19.36 3.17 -18.09
N SER A 58 18.30 2.34 -18.09
CA SER A 58 18.30 1.07 -18.81
C SER A 58 18.15 1.36 -20.32
N GLY A 59 19.27 1.51 -21.03
CA GLY A 59 19.33 1.79 -22.48
C GLY A 59 18.73 0.70 -23.39
N ASP A 60 17.98 -0.24 -22.83
CA ASP A 60 17.16 -1.22 -23.51
C ASP A 60 15.71 -0.75 -23.34
N GLY A 61 15.03 -0.38 -24.43
CA GLY A 61 13.74 0.33 -24.45
C GLY A 61 12.53 -0.45 -23.87
N PHE A 62 12.77 -1.39 -22.95
CA PHE A 62 11.78 -2.16 -22.22
C PHE A 62 11.31 -1.38 -20.98
N VAL A 63 10.16 -0.74 -21.10
CA VAL A 63 9.44 -0.22 -19.94
C VAL A 63 8.76 -1.40 -19.25
N LEU A 64 9.30 -1.85 -18.11
CA LEU A 64 8.63 -2.85 -17.29
C LEU A 64 7.31 -2.27 -16.75
N PRO A 65 6.22 -3.07 -16.74
CA PRO A 65 4.95 -2.61 -16.19
C PRO A 65 5.13 -2.23 -14.73
N VAL A 66 4.71 -1.01 -14.40
CA VAL A 66 4.91 -0.45 -13.06
C VAL A 66 3.94 -1.05 -12.03
N ALA A 67 2.78 -1.51 -12.50
CA ALA A 67 1.71 -2.06 -11.69
C ALA A 67 1.10 -3.31 -12.35
N ALA A 68 0.47 -4.14 -11.51
CA ALA A 68 -0.44 -5.18 -11.98
C ALA A 68 -1.66 -4.55 -12.68
N SER A 69 -2.26 -5.25 -13.64
CA SER A 69 -3.42 -4.73 -14.38
C SER A 69 -4.64 -4.55 -13.47
N ASP A 70 -5.40 -3.48 -13.68
CA ASP A 70 -6.67 -3.21 -13.02
C ASP A 70 -7.76 -4.27 -13.31
N LEU A 71 -7.71 -4.88 -14.49
CA LEU A 71 -8.70 -5.86 -14.98
C LEU A 71 -8.64 -7.23 -14.28
N ILE A 72 -7.60 -7.48 -13.47
CA ILE A 72 -7.42 -8.80 -12.82
C ILE A 72 -8.51 -9.06 -11.77
N VAL A 73 -9.04 -8.01 -11.14
CA VAL A 73 -10.04 -8.09 -10.06
C VAL A 73 -11.22 -7.17 -10.39
N ASN A 74 -12.42 -7.54 -9.97
CA ASN A 74 -13.61 -6.70 -10.12
C ASN A 74 -13.42 -5.36 -9.37
N PRO A 75 -13.71 -4.19 -9.97
CA PRO A 75 -13.62 -2.88 -9.30
C PRO A 75 -14.29 -2.80 -7.91
N ALA A 76 -15.37 -3.56 -7.69
CA ALA A 76 -16.03 -3.63 -6.38
C ALA A 76 -15.17 -4.32 -5.30
N GLN A 77 -14.32 -5.27 -5.69
CA GLN A 77 -13.41 -5.95 -4.77
C GLN A 77 -12.18 -5.09 -4.44
N TRP A 78 -11.63 -4.37 -5.42
CA TRP A 78 -10.58 -3.37 -5.19
C TRP A 78 -11.01 -2.33 -4.14
N SER A 79 -12.20 -1.77 -4.30
CA SER A 79 -12.70 -0.72 -3.41
C SER A 79 -13.13 -1.21 -2.02
N SER A 80 -13.38 -2.51 -1.82
CA SER A 80 -13.94 -3.03 -0.55
C SER A 80 -12.98 -3.89 0.26
N HIS A 81 -12.07 -4.64 -0.39
CA HIS A 81 -11.24 -5.64 0.27
C HIS A 81 -9.73 -5.35 0.12
N VAL A 82 -9.34 -4.33 -0.64
CA VAL A 82 -7.93 -3.98 -0.84
C VAL A 82 -7.62 -2.64 -0.21
N VAL A 83 -6.55 -2.64 0.59
CA VAL A 83 -5.89 -1.45 1.11
C VAL A 83 -4.54 -1.34 0.41
N GLY A 84 -4.26 -0.19 -0.19
CA GLY A 84 -3.00 0.05 -0.89
C GLY A 84 -1.87 0.22 0.10
N LYS A 85 -0.75 -0.47 -0.11
CA LYS A 85 0.49 -0.26 0.64
C LYS A 85 1.46 0.55 -0.21
N ILE A 86 1.91 1.68 0.31
CA ILE A 86 2.91 2.54 -0.33
C ILE A 86 4.30 1.95 -0.13
N SER A 87 5.16 2.06 -1.15
CA SER A 87 6.51 1.49 -1.13
C SER A 87 7.34 2.03 0.03
N SER A 88 8.05 1.14 0.73
CA SER A 88 8.81 1.48 1.95
C SER A 88 10.07 2.32 1.71
N TRP A 89 10.57 2.36 0.47
CA TRP A 89 11.76 3.11 0.10
C TRP A 89 11.49 4.61 -0.14
N ILE A 90 10.22 5.01 -0.24
CA ILE A 90 9.83 6.41 -0.47
C ILE A 90 10.18 7.22 0.77
N ASP A 91 11.11 8.16 0.60
CA ASP A 91 11.56 9.07 1.63
C ASP A 91 11.55 10.52 1.10
N LEU A 92 10.53 11.26 1.51
CA LEU A 92 10.34 12.67 1.14
C LEU A 92 11.22 13.63 1.96
N ASP A 93 11.74 13.16 3.10
CA ASP A 93 12.52 13.97 4.03
C ASP A 93 14.04 13.71 3.88
N SER A 94 14.44 12.86 2.92
CA SER A 94 15.83 12.56 2.59
C SER A 94 16.63 13.83 2.25
N ASP A 95 17.85 13.91 2.80
CA ASP A 95 18.84 14.96 2.48
C ASP A 95 19.34 14.86 1.02
N ASP A 96 19.30 13.67 0.42
CA ASP A 96 19.63 13.47 -0.99
C ASP A 96 18.50 14.01 -1.88
N GLU A 97 18.80 15.06 -2.64
CA GLU A 97 17.87 15.71 -3.57
C GLU A 97 17.33 14.75 -4.64
N LYS A 98 18.16 13.81 -5.12
CA LYS A 98 17.75 12.83 -6.14
C LYS A 98 16.72 11.87 -5.55
N LEU A 99 17.01 11.31 -4.38
CA LEU A 99 16.09 10.39 -3.69
C LEU A 99 14.78 11.08 -3.32
N ARG A 100 14.83 12.34 -2.89
CA ARG A 100 13.64 13.13 -2.56
C ARG A 100 12.73 13.35 -3.78
N LEU A 101 13.31 13.73 -4.93
CA LEU A 101 12.56 13.95 -6.17
C LEU A 101 11.96 12.65 -6.72
N GLU A 102 12.72 11.56 -6.65
CA GLU A 102 12.25 10.23 -7.04
C GLU A 102 11.11 9.75 -6.15
N SER A 103 11.24 9.94 -4.83
CA SER A 103 10.21 9.63 -3.85
C SER A 103 8.93 10.44 -4.07
N GLU A 104 9.03 11.73 -4.38
CA GLU A 104 7.88 12.57 -4.71
C GLU A 104 7.15 12.07 -5.96
N THR A 105 7.92 11.69 -6.99
CA THR A 105 7.38 11.19 -8.26
C THR A 105 6.70 9.84 -8.08
N ALA A 106 7.36 8.91 -7.39
CA ALA A 106 6.82 7.58 -7.12
C ALA A 106 5.57 7.64 -6.24
N LEU A 107 5.56 8.48 -5.20
CA LEU A 107 4.39 8.65 -4.34
C LEU A 107 3.18 9.20 -5.13
N LYS A 108 3.38 10.21 -5.97
CA LYS A 108 2.33 10.74 -6.84
C LYS A 108 1.77 9.67 -7.78
N GLN A 109 2.65 8.84 -8.33
CA GLN A 109 2.25 7.76 -9.22
C GLN A 109 1.47 6.68 -8.47
N GLU A 110 1.94 6.23 -7.30
CA GLU A 110 1.26 5.25 -6.46
C GLU A 110 -0.12 5.73 -6.01
N ILE A 111 -0.25 6.99 -5.58
CA ILE A 111 -1.55 7.57 -5.19
C ILE A 111 -2.47 7.70 -6.40
N SER A 112 -1.94 8.13 -7.55
CA SER A 112 -2.73 8.22 -8.79
C SER A 112 -3.23 6.85 -9.22
N TRP A 113 -2.43 5.80 -9.07
CA TRP A 113 -2.83 4.42 -9.37
C TRP A 113 -3.87 3.88 -8.39
N ALA A 114 -3.69 4.10 -7.08
CA ALA A 114 -4.68 3.73 -6.07
C ALA A 114 -6.03 4.42 -6.32
N SER A 115 -6.00 5.69 -6.71
CA SER A 115 -7.19 6.46 -7.10
C SER A 115 -7.88 5.88 -8.33
N HIS A 116 -7.10 5.50 -9.36
CA HIS A 116 -7.62 4.83 -10.56
C HIS A 116 -8.36 3.53 -10.23
N LEU A 117 -7.82 2.73 -9.30
CA LEU A 117 -8.43 1.49 -8.81
C LEU A 117 -9.58 1.71 -7.82
N SER A 118 -9.91 2.97 -7.48
CA SER A 118 -10.92 3.32 -6.48
C SER A 118 -10.66 2.73 -5.09
N ILE A 119 -9.39 2.63 -4.70
CA ILE A 119 -8.99 2.16 -3.37
C ILE A 119 -9.29 3.26 -2.33
N GLN A 120 -9.87 2.86 -1.20
CA GLN A 120 -10.34 3.79 -0.18
C GLN A 120 -9.24 4.26 0.78
N VAL A 121 -8.24 3.41 1.04
CA VAL A 121 -7.19 3.66 2.05
C VAL A 121 -5.84 3.27 1.49
N CYS A 122 -4.85 4.13 1.71
CA CYS A 122 -3.43 3.85 1.45
C CYS A 122 -2.64 3.92 2.75
N PHE A 123 -1.83 2.89 3.03
CA PHE A 123 -0.93 2.81 4.15
C PHE A 123 0.43 3.40 3.77
N ILE A 124 0.94 4.32 4.58
CA ILE A 124 2.23 5.00 4.38
C ILE A 124 3.08 4.81 5.64
N TYR A 125 4.36 4.48 5.46
CA TYR A 125 5.32 4.41 6.56
C TYR A 125 5.73 5.82 7.00
N ARG A 126 5.76 6.07 8.31
CA ARG A 126 6.37 7.29 8.85
C ARG A 126 7.89 7.11 8.95
N GLN A 127 8.63 8.07 8.40
CA GLN A 127 10.10 8.07 8.37
C GLN A 127 10.75 8.67 9.65
N GLN A 128 9.98 9.41 10.49
CA GLN A 128 10.49 9.99 11.74
C GLN A 128 10.13 9.16 12.99
N PRO A 129 11.08 8.89 13.90
CA PRO A 129 10.80 8.25 15.17
C PRO A 129 9.86 9.13 16.02
N LEU A 130 8.95 8.49 16.77
CA LEU A 130 8.21 9.16 17.84
C LEU A 130 9.23 9.72 18.83
N GLU A 131 9.41 11.05 18.88
CA GLU A 131 10.13 11.67 20.00
C GLU A 131 9.43 11.25 21.29
N VAL A 132 10.10 10.40 22.06
CA VAL A 132 9.64 10.00 23.39
C VAL A 132 9.71 11.25 24.26
N PRO A 133 8.63 11.71 24.92
CA PRO A 133 8.71 12.87 25.78
C PRO A 133 9.77 12.66 26.86
N ILE A 134 10.70 13.62 26.96
CA ILE A 134 11.92 13.63 27.80
C ILE A 134 11.58 13.78 29.30
N LEU A 135 10.67 12.97 29.83
CA LEU A 135 10.16 13.12 31.21
C LEU A 135 10.66 12.05 32.20
N LEU A 136 11.77 11.38 31.91
CA LEU A 136 12.45 10.49 32.85
C LEU A 136 13.98 10.65 32.75
N GLN A 137 14.49 11.84 33.06
CA GLN A 137 15.85 11.96 33.58
C GLN A 137 15.78 12.16 35.10
N PRO A 138 16.38 11.27 35.92
CA PRO A 138 16.40 11.45 37.36
C PRO A 138 17.27 12.68 37.72
N PRO A 139 16.87 13.48 38.72
CA PRO A 139 17.67 14.61 39.17
C PRO A 139 18.98 14.10 39.80
N THR A 140 20.09 14.67 39.36
CA THR A 140 21.42 14.55 40.00
C THR A 140 21.46 15.24 41.35
#